data_AF-Q5BFZ9-F1
#
_entry.id   AF-Q5BFZ9-F1
#
_cell.length_a   1.000
_cell.length_b   1.000
_cell.length_c   1.000
_cell.angle_alpha   90.00
_cell.angle_beta   90.00
_cell.angle_gamma   90.00
#
_symmetry.space_group_name_H-M   'P 1'
#
loop_
_entity.id
_entity.type
_entity.pdbx_description
1 polymer ?
#
loop_
_entity_poly.entity_id
_entity_poly.type
_entity_poly.pdbx_seq_one_letter_code
_entity_poly.pdbx_strand_id
1 'polypeptide(L)'
;MTQTTIPHPSDEKPPSFVSVKPSEWDTTEKRVSKVPCTVHSSSQTPNLDHEFKQPYTQDIIRMLTAALHDLADETKCIKCTVEKSSALLTSHLCDIQAAKKTGQWSKEERKALKAEVKSSFKPVKKTVKALWKEGKQQK
;
A
#
# COMPACT_ATOMS: atom_id res chain seq x y z
N MET A 1 -66.33 11.71 30.80
CA MET A 1 -65.73 10.40 31.16
C MET A 1 -65.49 9.69 29.84
N THR A 2 -64.29 9.34 29.37
CA THR A 2 -62.97 9.08 29.97
C THR A 2 -61.89 9.43 28.93
N GLN A 3 -60.75 9.95 29.40
CA GLN A 3 -59.51 10.12 28.64
C GLN A 3 -58.78 8.78 28.57
N THR A 4 -58.02 8.50 27.50
CA THR A 4 -56.96 7.48 27.53
C THR A 4 -55.79 7.89 26.65
N THR A 5 -54.62 7.76 27.27
CA THR A 5 -53.29 8.26 26.95
C THR A 5 -52.51 7.32 26.01
N ILE A 6 -51.57 7.90 25.27
CA ILE A 6 -50.62 7.33 24.28
C ILE A 6 -49.65 6.32 24.95
N PRO A 7 -49.06 5.38 24.17
CA PRO A 7 -47.59 5.25 24.22
C PRO A 7 -46.90 5.39 22.86
N HIS A 8 -45.88 6.24 22.91
CA HIS A 8 -44.88 6.62 21.92
C HIS A 8 -44.05 5.40 21.46
N PRO A 9 -43.84 5.14 20.16
CA PRO A 9 -42.85 4.16 19.73
C PRO A 9 -41.42 4.72 19.84
N SER A 10 -40.56 3.82 20.32
CA SER A 10 -39.19 4.00 20.79
C SER A 10 -38.21 4.62 19.80
N ASP A 11 -37.27 5.37 20.38
CA ASP A 11 -35.94 5.71 19.87
C ASP A 11 -35.22 4.50 19.23
N GLU A 12 -35.24 4.40 17.91
CA GLU A 12 -34.15 3.76 17.17
C GLU A 12 -33.14 4.85 16.83
N LYS A 13 -32.01 4.85 17.53
CA LYS A 13 -30.83 5.65 17.18
C LYS A 13 -30.15 4.98 15.98
N PRO A 14 -30.23 5.50 14.74
CA PRO A 14 -29.37 5.01 13.68
C PRO A 14 -27.90 5.32 14.06
N PRO A 15 -26.94 4.44 13.75
CA PRO A 15 -25.54 4.78 13.91
C PRO A 15 -25.28 6.05 13.07
N SER A 16 -24.74 7.07 13.75
CA SER A 16 -24.27 8.31 13.15
C SER A 16 -23.30 7.96 12.03
N PHE A 17 -23.81 7.94 10.80
CA PHE A 17 -22.98 7.86 9.60
C PHE A 17 -22.27 9.21 9.53
N VAL A 18 -20.98 9.22 9.85
CA VAL A 18 -20.14 10.39 9.61
C VAL A 18 -20.16 10.60 8.10
N SER A 19 -21.01 11.53 7.67
CA SER A 19 -21.06 12.02 6.30
C SER A 19 -19.74 12.72 6.04
N VAL A 20 -18.75 11.95 5.58
CA VAL A 20 -17.52 12.48 5.04
C VAL A 20 -17.92 13.14 3.73
N LYS A 21 -18.04 14.47 3.76
CA LYS A 21 -18.21 15.29 2.56
C LYS A 21 -17.19 14.82 1.51
N PRO A 22 -17.60 14.61 0.25
CA PRO A 22 -16.66 14.47 -0.84
C PRO A 22 -15.84 15.75 -0.87
N SER A 23 -14.55 15.64 -0.56
CA SER A 23 -13.60 16.72 -0.80
C SER A 23 -13.61 16.95 -2.31
N GLU A 24 -14.12 18.10 -2.72
CA GLU A 24 -13.93 18.66 -4.05
C GLU A 24 -12.44 18.55 -4.38
N TRP A 25 -12.12 17.73 -5.38
CA TRP A 25 -10.80 17.67 -5.96
C TRP A 25 -10.68 18.93 -6.83
N ASP A 26 -10.34 20.04 -6.18
CA ASP A 26 -9.96 21.25 -6.89
C ASP A 26 -8.72 20.93 -7.74
N THR A 27 -8.93 21.06 -9.04
CA THR A 27 -7.92 20.89 -10.07
C THR A 27 -6.99 22.09 -10.00
N THR A 28 -5.98 22.00 -9.16
CA THR A 28 -4.86 22.95 -9.17
C THR A 28 -3.56 22.16 -9.19
N GLU A 29 -2.91 22.15 -10.36
CA GLU A 29 -1.49 21.82 -10.55
C GLU A 29 -0.62 22.60 -9.56
N LYS A 30 -0.36 22.01 -8.39
CA LYS A 30 0.69 22.46 -7.48
C LYS A 30 1.40 21.24 -6.92
N ARG A 31 2.61 21.03 -7.43
CA ARG A 31 3.74 20.25 -6.89
C ARG A 31 3.30 19.27 -5.80
N VAL A 32 3.29 17.98 -6.13
CA VAL A 32 3.19 16.83 -5.21
C VAL A 32 3.82 17.22 -3.87
N SER A 33 2.97 17.66 -2.95
CA SER A 33 3.45 18.27 -1.74
C SER A 33 4.09 17.15 -0.94
N LYS A 34 5.32 17.41 -0.48
CA LYS A 34 6.00 16.62 0.53
C LYS A 34 5.16 16.72 1.81
N VAL A 35 4.02 16.04 1.87
CA VAL A 35 3.27 15.92 3.12
C VAL A 35 4.14 15.03 3.99
N PRO A 36 4.79 15.57 5.05
CA PRO A 36 5.60 14.76 5.92
C PRO A 36 4.68 13.72 6.56
N CYS A 37 5.21 12.51 6.79
CA CYS A 37 4.46 11.50 7.53
C CYS A 37 4.06 12.12 8.89
N THR A 38 2.76 12.13 9.20
CA THR A 38 2.26 12.70 10.46
C THR A 38 2.78 11.95 11.70
N VAL A 39 3.33 10.75 11.50
CA VAL A 39 3.93 9.89 12.53
C VAL A 39 5.45 10.06 12.62
N HIS A 40 6.13 10.48 11.54
CA HIS A 40 7.60 10.55 11.50
C HIS A 40 8.08 11.89 10.92
N SER A 41 8.79 12.68 11.72
CA SER A 41 9.28 14.02 11.36
C SER A 41 10.35 14.04 10.25
N SER A 42 11.03 12.93 10.02
CA SER A 42 12.01 12.74 8.94
C SER A 42 11.91 11.32 8.40
N SER A 43 12.14 11.15 7.10
CA SER A 43 12.15 9.82 6.50
C SER A 43 13.30 9.00 7.09
N GLN A 44 12.97 7.81 7.57
CA GLN A 44 13.96 6.82 8.01
C GLN A 44 14.59 6.06 6.83
N THR A 45 14.08 6.29 5.61
CA THR A 45 14.51 5.63 4.37
C THR A 45 14.62 6.61 3.19
N PRO A 46 15.48 7.63 3.29
CA PRO A 46 15.56 8.70 2.28
C PRO A 46 15.96 8.20 0.89
N ASN A 47 16.78 7.15 0.79
CA ASN A 47 17.20 6.63 -0.51
C ASN A 47 16.06 5.87 -1.19
N LEU A 48 15.30 5.08 -0.42
CA LEU A 48 14.08 4.44 -0.93
C LEU A 48 13.04 5.47 -1.34
N ASP A 49 12.83 6.52 -0.55
CA ASP A 49 11.86 7.56 -0.90
C ASP A 49 12.19 8.26 -2.22
N HIS A 50 13.48 8.49 -2.48
CA HIS A 50 13.93 9.04 -3.75
C HIS A 50 13.70 8.07 -4.91
N GLU A 51 14.04 6.79 -4.71
CA GLU A 51 13.85 5.71 -5.68
C GLU A 51 12.38 5.53 -6.06
N PHE A 52 11.48 5.54 -5.06
CA PHE A 52 10.04 5.40 -5.26
C PHE A 52 9.39 6.59 -5.95
N LYS A 53 10.05 7.76 -5.99
CA LYS A 53 9.60 8.93 -6.74
C LYS A 53 10.03 8.91 -8.21
N GLN A 54 10.91 8.00 -8.60
CA GLN A 54 11.34 7.91 -10.00
C GLN A 54 10.15 7.49 -10.88
N PRO A 55 10.02 8.06 -12.10
CA PRO A 55 8.91 7.75 -13.00
C PRO A 55 8.75 6.25 -13.27
N TYR A 56 9.86 5.55 -13.53
CA TYR A 56 9.82 4.11 -13.78
C TYR A 56 9.28 3.36 -12.56
N THR A 57 9.71 3.70 -11.33
CA THR A 57 9.24 3.04 -10.11
C THR A 57 7.74 3.28 -9.88
N GLN A 58 7.27 4.48 -10.21
CA GLN A 58 5.84 4.81 -10.15
C GLN A 58 5.00 4.03 -11.17
N ASP A 59 5.52 3.76 -12.37
CA ASP A 59 4.84 2.92 -13.35
C ASP A 59 4.68 1.48 -12.83
N ILE A 60 5.70 0.91 -12.19
CA ILE A 60 5.62 -0.42 -11.54
C ILE A 60 4.54 -0.44 -10.48
N ILE A 61 4.54 0.57 -9.59
CA ILE A 61 3.58 0.64 -8.50
C ILE A 61 2.17 0.69 -9.07
N ARG A 62 1.94 1.50 -10.12
CA ARG A 62 0.64 1.56 -10.79
C ARG A 62 0.25 0.22 -11.39
N MET A 63 1.16 -0.49 -12.05
CA MET A 63 0.88 -1.81 -12.60
C MET A 63 0.61 -2.87 -11.52
N LEU A 64 1.34 -2.85 -10.40
CA LEU A 64 1.12 -3.74 -9.25
C LEU A 64 -0.24 -3.46 -8.59
N THR A 65 -0.61 -2.19 -8.43
CA THR A 65 -1.93 -1.79 -7.92
C THR A 65 -3.04 -2.29 -8.84
N ALA A 66 -2.88 -2.15 -10.16
CA ALA A 66 -3.83 -2.69 -11.13
C ALA A 66 -3.95 -4.22 -11.04
N ALA A 67 -2.82 -4.93 -10.90
CA ALA A 67 -2.82 -6.38 -10.72
C ALA A 67 -3.52 -6.83 -9.43
N LEU A 68 -3.35 -6.09 -8.33
CA LEU A 68 -4.06 -6.36 -7.08
C LEU A 68 -5.56 -6.10 -7.22
N HIS A 69 -5.96 -5.06 -7.96
CA HIS A 69 -7.36 -4.80 -8.29
C HIS A 69 -7.95 -5.92 -9.16
N ASP A 70 -7.23 -6.37 -10.18
CA ASP A 70 -7.63 -7.49 -11.04
C ASP A 70 -7.74 -8.83 -10.26
N LEU A 71 -7.04 -8.98 -9.13
CA LEU A 71 -7.17 -10.15 -8.24
C LEU A 71 -8.41 -10.08 -7.36
N ALA A 72 -8.84 -8.87 -7.00
CA ALA A 72 -10.06 -8.64 -6.22
C ALA A 72 -11.33 -8.64 -7.10
N ASP A 73 -11.18 -8.51 -8.41
CA ASP A 73 -12.27 -8.52 -9.37
C ASP A 73 -12.69 -9.97 -9.70
N GLU A 74 -13.88 -10.35 -9.23
CA GLU A 74 -14.48 -11.67 -9.44
C GLU A 74 -14.73 -12.01 -10.92
N THR A 75 -14.71 -11.01 -11.80
CA THR A 75 -14.89 -11.20 -13.26
C THR A 75 -13.59 -11.55 -13.98
N LYS A 76 -12.43 -11.44 -13.31
CA LYS A 76 -11.12 -11.74 -13.90
C LYS A 76 -10.69 -13.17 -13.61
N CYS A 77 -9.99 -13.77 -14.57
CA CYS A 77 -9.37 -15.07 -14.35
C CYS A 77 -8.15 -14.93 -13.44
N ILE A 78 -8.27 -15.42 -12.20
CA ILE A 78 -7.19 -15.41 -11.19
C ILE A 78 -5.89 -15.98 -11.75
N LYS A 79 -5.94 -17.10 -12.49
CA LYS A 79 -4.74 -17.73 -13.08
C LYS A 79 -4.01 -16.76 -14.00
N CYS A 80 -4.73 -16.15 -14.95
CA CYS A 80 -4.16 -15.19 -15.89
C CYS A 80 -3.60 -13.96 -15.16
N THR A 81 -4.31 -13.47 -14.14
CA THR A 81 -3.85 -12.33 -13.35
C THR A 81 -2.56 -12.64 -12.60
N VAL A 82 -2.46 -13.83 -11.98
CA VAL A 82 -1.24 -14.28 -11.29
C VAL A 82 -0.08 -14.44 -12.26
N GLU A 83 -0.29 -15.09 -13.41
CA GLU A 83 0.75 -15.26 -14.44
C GLU A 83 1.28 -13.91 -14.91
N LYS A 84 0.38 -12.97 -15.29
CA LYS A 84 0.74 -11.61 -15.70
C LYS A 84 1.51 -10.85 -14.62
N SER A 85 1.04 -10.93 -13.37
CA SER A 85 1.70 -10.29 -12.22
C SER A 85 3.10 -10.84 -11.99
N SER A 86 3.26 -12.17 -12.11
CA SER A 86 4.55 -12.85 -11.94
C SER A 86 5.55 -12.47 -13.03
N ALA A 87 5.09 -12.34 -14.28
CA ALA A 87 5.92 -11.91 -15.40
C ALA A 87 6.39 -10.46 -15.20
N LEU A 88 5.48 -9.58 -14.75
CA LEU A 88 5.80 -8.18 -14.46
C LEU A 88 6.84 -8.03 -13.35
N LEU A 89 6.66 -8.75 -12.24
CA LEU A 89 7.63 -8.75 -11.14
C LEU A 89 8.99 -9.30 -11.58
N THR A 90 9.00 -10.38 -12.36
CA THR A 90 10.22 -10.97 -12.91
C THR A 90 10.97 -9.98 -13.80
N SER A 91 10.27 -9.34 -14.74
CA SER A 91 10.85 -8.32 -15.61
C SER A 91 11.51 -7.23 -14.79
N HIS A 92 10.82 -6.75 -13.75
CA HIS A 92 11.38 -5.69 -12.92
C HIS A 92 12.61 -6.09 -12.12
N LEU A 93 12.64 -7.32 -11.64
CA LEU A 93 13.82 -7.87 -10.97
C LEU A 93 15.01 -7.97 -11.93
N CYS A 94 14.78 -8.31 -13.20
CA CYS A 94 15.79 -8.29 -14.23
C CYS A 94 16.33 -6.87 -14.47
N ASP A 95 15.46 -5.87 -14.55
CA ASP A 95 15.86 -4.46 -14.75
C ASP A 95 16.70 -3.94 -13.58
N ILE A 96 16.29 -4.24 -12.34
CA ILE A 96 17.05 -3.90 -11.13
C ILE A 96 18.42 -4.59 -11.13
N GLN A 97 18.49 -5.85 -11.58
CA GLN A 97 19.75 -6.56 -11.70
C GLN A 97 20.65 -5.97 -12.79
N ALA A 98 20.07 -5.53 -13.90
CA ALA A 98 20.80 -4.86 -14.96
C ALA A 98 21.36 -3.51 -14.49
N ALA A 99 20.54 -2.66 -13.87
CA ALA A 99 20.97 -1.38 -13.27
C ALA A 99 22.10 -1.56 -12.24
N LYS A 100 22.02 -2.65 -11.46
CA LYS A 100 23.08 -3.08 -10.53
C LYS A 100 24.41 -3.45 -11.20
N LYS A 101 24.38 -3.95 -12.43
CA LYS A 101 25.57 -4.39 -13.18
C LYS A 101 26.15 -3.24 -14.00
N THR A 102 25.32 -2.33 -14.50
CA THR A 102 25.74 -1.19 -15.34
C THR A 102 26.31 -0.03 -14.54
N GLY A 103 26.25 -0.07 -13.20
CA GLY A 103 26.83 0.96 -12.34
C GLY A 103 25.95 2.21 -12.21
N GLN A 104 24.65 2.12 -12.51
CA GLN A 104 23.71 3.24 -12.29
C GLN A 104 23.64 3.70 -10.83
N TRP A 105 23.99 2.83 -9.89
CA TRP A 105 24.17 3.20 -8.48
C TRP A 105 25.64 3.20 -8.12
N SER A 106 26.09 4.27 -7.45
CA SER A 106 27.36 4.25 -6.75
C SER A 106 27.38 3.14 -5.68
N LYS A 107 28.58 2.77 -5.24
CA LYS A 107 28.78 1.74 -4.22
C LYS A 107 28.11 2.14 -2.91
N GLU A 108 28.17 3.42 -2.58
CA GLU A 108 27.59 4.05 -1.40
C GLU A 108 26.07 4.04 -1.46
N GLU A 109 25.48 4.49 -2.56
CA GLU A 109 24.02 4.47 -2.77
C GLU A 109 23.47 3.05 -2.73
N ARG A 110 24.13 2.10 -3.39
CA ARG A 110 23.73 0.69 -3.37
C ARG A 110 23.78 0.09 -1.97
N LYS A 111 24.78 0.47 -1.17
CA LYS A 111 24.91 0.05 0.23
C LYS A 111 23.80 0.66 1.09
N ALA A 112 23.51 1.95 0.91
CA ALA A 112 22.45 2.66 1.62
C ALA A 112 21.07 2.07 1.30
N LEU A 113 20.71 1.95 0.02
CA LEU A 113 19.46 1.31 -0.43
C LEU A 113 19.32 -0.10 0.14
N LYS A 114 20.38 -0.92 0.07
CA LYS A 114 20.35 -2.29 0.63
C LYS A 114 20.14 -2.28 2.15
N ALA A 115 20.71 -1.32 2.87
CA ALA A 115 20.54 -1.19 4.31
C ALA A 115 19.10 -0.79 4.67
N GLU A 116 18.54 0.20 3.98
CA GLU A 116 17.17 0.66 4.15
C GLU A 116 16.15 -0.43 3.80
N VAL A 117 16.31 -1.16 2.69
CA VAL A 117 15.43 -2.30 2.36
C VAL A 117 15.49 -3.37 3.45
N LYS A 118 16.70 -3.67 3.95
CA LYS A 118 16.86 -4.66 5.01
C LYS A 118 16.25 -4.22 6.34
N SER A 119 16.35 -2.95 6.72
CA SER A 119 15.76 -2.45 7.95
C SER A 119 14.23 -2.53 7.88
N SER A 120 13.64 -2.12 6.75
CA SER A 120 12.19 -2.17 6.51
C SER A 120 11.65 -3.60 6.43
N PHE A 121 12.39 -4.54 5.83
CA PHE A 121 11.92 -5.91 5.66
C PHE A 121 12.06 -6.80 6.92
N LYS A 122 13.05 -6.52 7.79
CA LYS A 122 13.26 -7.28 9.03
C LYS A 122 12.01 -7.40 9.93
N PRO A 123 11.29 -6.32 10.27
CA PRO A 123 10.09 -6.41 11.11
C PRO A 123 8.99 -7.21 10.40
N VAL A 124 8.75 -6.97 9.11
CA VAL A 124 7.77 -7.71 8.30
C VAL A 124 8.05 -9.21 8.34
N LYS A 125 9.31 -9.61 8.12
CA LYS A 125 9.73 -11.02 8.19
C LYS A 125 9.49 -11.63 9.58
N LYS A 126 9.71 -10.87 10.66
CA LYS A 126 9.43 -11.36 12.02
C LYS A 126 7.94 -11.60 12.20
N THR A 127 7.09 -10.65 11.78
CA THR A 127 5.63 -10.76 11.85
C THR A 127 5.11 -11.95 11.06
N VAL A 128 5.52 -12.11 9.80
CA VAL A 128 5.11 -13.25 8.96
C VAL A 128 5.54 -14.58 9.57
N LYS A 129 6.74 -14.66 10.15
CA LYS A 129 7.20 -15.86 10.85
C LYS A 129 6.40 -16.16 12.12
N ALA A 130 5.97 -15.14 12.86
CA ALA A 130 5.13 -15.31 14.03
C ALA A 130 3.76 -15.88 13.62
N LEU A 131 3.09 -15.23 12.66
CA LEU A 131 1.80 -15.67 12.12
C LEU A 131 1.86 -17.11 11.57
N TRP A 132 2.94 -17.46 10.88
CA TRP A 132 3.12 -18.84 10.39
C TRP A 132 3.20 -19.84 11.55
N LYS A 133 3.97 -19.53 12.60
CA LYS A 133 4.10 -20.42 13.76
C LYS A 133 2.78 -20.57 14.51
N GLU A 134 2.02 -19.49 14.65
CA GLU A 134 0.68 -19.51 15.26
C GLU A 134 -0.28 -20.40 14.45
N GLY A 135 -0.33 -20.24 13.11
CA GLY A 135 -1.14 -21.08 12.24
C GLY A 135 -0.71 -22.55 12.19
N LYS A 136 0.55 -22.87 12.54
CA LYS A 136 1.03 -24.25 12.69
C LYS A 136 0.68 -24.87 14.06
N GLN A 137 0.41 -24.07 15.08
CA GLN A 137 0.04 -24.53 16.43
C GLN A 137 -1.47 -24.77 16.57
N GLN A 138 -2.29 -24.24 15.65
CA GLN A 138 -3.74 -24.44 15.60
C GLN A 138 -4.18 -25.66 14.76
N LYS A 139 -3.25 -26.54 14.40
CA LYS A 139 -3.50 -27.70 13.53
C LYS A 139 -3.22 -29.01 14.23
#